data_AF-A0A963KTJ4-F1
#
_entry.id   AF-A0A963KTJ4-F1
#
_cell.length_a   1.000
_cell.length_b   1.000
_cell.length_c   1.000
_cell.angle_alpha   90.00
_cell.angle_beta   90.00
_cell.angle_gamma   90.00
#
_symmetry.space_group_name_H-M   'P 1'
#
loop_
_entity.id
_entity.type
_entity.pdbx_description
1 polymer ?
#
loop_
_entity_poly.entity_id
_entity_poly.type
_entity_poly.pdbx_seq_one_letter_code
_entity_poly.pdbx_strand_id
1 'polypeptide(L)'
;VFTFFMLLLLQAVLGFDNLLYISIEAKRVAEPKQQMVRRFGIGLAMVLRVLLLFLIMQAIQYFQAPFFSLAHPGVIEGDFNVHSAVTLVGGAFIIYTAMKEISHMLVVDDLDLEAESKGGRSVAMAILWI
;
A
#
# COMPACT_ATOMS: atom_id res chain seq x y z
N VAL A 1 5.52 -26.03 7.08
CA VAL A 1 4.29 -26.49 6.38
C VAL A 1 3.13 -25.52 6.59
N PHE A 2 2.75 -25.19 7.83
CA PHE A 2 1.68 -24.22 8.12
C PHE A 2 1.91 -22.83 7.50
N THR A 3 3.10 -22.26 7.64
CA THR A 3 3.44 -20.95 7.05
C THR A 3 3.35 -20.95 5.53
N PHE A 4 3.78 -22.03 4.88
CA PHE A 4 3.67 -22.18 3.44
C PHE A 4 2.21 -22.24 2.99
N PHE A 5 1.38 -22.98 3.72
CA PHE A 5 -0.06 -23.04 3.47
C PHE A 5 -0.75 -21.67 3.64
N MET A 6 -0.40 -20.94 4.70
CA MET A 6 -0.93 -19.60 4.94
C MET A 6 -0.51 -18.60 3.86
N LEU A 7 0.74 -18.65 3.41
CA LEU A 7 1.22 -17.85 2.28
C LEU A 7 0.48 -18.22 0.99
N LEU A 8 0.23 -19.51 0.74
CA LEU A 8 -0.52 -19.97 -0.43
C LEU A 8 -1.97 -19.44 -0.39
N LEU A 9 -2.63 -19.50 0.77
CA LEU A 9 -3.98 -18.93 0.94
C LEU A 9 -4.00 -17.42 0.71
N LEU A 10 -3.10 -16.66 1.31
CA LEU A 10 -3.01 -15.21 1.09
C LEU A 10 -2.72 -14.87 -0.36
N GLN A 11 -1.83 -15.62 -1.01
CA GLN A 11 -1.48 -15.44 -2.42
C GLN A 11 -2.69 -15.72 -3.33
N ALA A 12 -3.53 -16.69 -2.97
CA ALA A 12 -4.75 -17.03 -3.70
C ALA A 12 -5.83 -15.94 -3.54
N VAL A 13 -6.04 -15.42 -2.33
CA VAL A 13 -7.00 -14.31 -2.07
C VAL A 13 -6.57 -13.03 -2.79
N LEU A 14 -5.31 -12.64 -2.65
CA LEU A 14 -4.75 -11.46 -3.33
C LEU A 14 -4.61 -11.66 -4.85
N GLY A 15 -4.40 -12.90 -5.30
CA GLY A 15 -4.32 -13.26 -6.70
C GLY A 15 -5.68 -13.32 -7.40
N PHE A 16 -6.75 -13.59 -6.64
CA PHE A 16 -8.10 -13.68 -7.16
C PHE A 16 -8.55 -12.36 -7.79
N ASP A 17 -8.26 -11.23 -7.15
CA ASP A 17 -8.62 -9.91 -7.66
C ASP A 17 -7.97 -9.62 -9.04
N ASN A 18 -6.68 -9.94 -9.15
CA ASN A 18 -5.93 -9.80 -10.41
C ASN A 18 -6.47 -10.73 -11.53
N LEU A 19 -6.86 -11.97 -11.21
CA LEU A 19 -7.49 -12.89 -12.17
C LEU A 19 -8.92 -12.46 -12.55
N LEU A 20 -9.66 -11.88 -11.60
CA LEU A 20 -11.01 -11.37 -11.79
C LEU A 20 -10.99 -10.21 -12.78
N TYR A 21 -10.05 -9.27 -12.64
CA TYR A 21 -9.86 -8.17 -13.59
C TYR A 21 -9.58 -8.68 -15.00
N ILE A 22 -8.64 -9.62 -15.17
CA ILE A 22 -8.31 -10.23 -16.47
C ILE A 22 -9.53 -10.95 -17.06
N SER A 23 -10.31 -11.63 -16.22
CA SER A 23 -11.53 -12.33 -16.63
C SER A 23 -12.63 -11.37 -17.12
N ILE A 24 -12.77 -10.20 -16.48
CA ILE A 24 -13.73 -9.17 -16.88
C ILE A 24 -13.27 -8.51 -18.20
N GLU A 25 -11.99 -8.16 -18.30
CA GLU A 25 -11.46 -7.50 -19.49
C GLU A 25 -11.46 -8.43 -20.71
N ALA A 26 -11.17 -9.73 -20.51
CA ALA A 26 -11.28 -10.72 -21.57
C ALA A 26 -12.71 -10.86 -22.13
N LYS A 27 -13.76 -10.59 -21.33
CA LYS A 27 -15.15 -10.61 -21.81
C LYS A 27 -15.50 -9.41 -22.70
N ARG A 28 -14.69 -8.35 -22.70
CA ARG A 28 -14.84 -7.19 -23.61
C ARG A 28 -14.28 -7.45 -25.00
N VAL A 29 -13.56 -8.56 -25.21
CA VAL A 29 -12.98 -8.95 -26.51
C VAL A 29 -13.95 -9.86 -27.27
N ALA A 30 -13.93 -9.85 -28.61
CA ALA A 30 -14.77 -10.72 -29.43
C ALA A 30 -14.66 -12.20 -29.00
N GLU A 31 -15.81 -12.90 -28.90
CA GLU A 31 -15.92 -14.29 -28.43
C GLU A 31 -14.83 -15.26 -28.91
N PRO A 32 -14.44 -15.29 -30.20
CA PRO A 32 -13.42 -16.23 -30.66
C PRO A 32 -12.01 -15.97 -30.10
N LYS A 33 -11.72 -14.75 -29.60
CA LYS A 33 -10.41 -14.37 -29.06
C LYS A 33 -10.35 -14.34 -27.53
N GLN A 34 -11.50 -14.41 -26.84
CA GLN A 34 -11.55 -14.30 -25.37
C GLN A 34 -10.71 -15.36 -24.67
N GLN A 35 -10.77 -16.61 -25.13
CA GLN A 35 -10.04 -17.72 -24.50
C GLN A 35 -8.52 -17.56 -24.67
N MET A 36 -8.06 -17.06 -25.82
CA MET A 36 -6.65 -16.77 -26.08
C MET A 36 -6.16 -15.62 -25.20
N VAL A 37 -6.91 -14.51 -25.15
CA VAL A 37 -6.57 -13.33 -24.33
C VAL A 37 -6.52 -13.68 -22.85
N ARG A 38 -7.46 -14.50 -22.36
CA ARG A 38 -7.49 -14.94 -20.96
C ARG A 38 -6.27 -15.80 -20.62
N ARG A 39 -5.90 -16.77 -21.47
CA ARG A 39 -4.71 -17.62 -21.24
C ARG A 39 -3.41 -16.83 -21.28
N PHE A 40 -3.24 -15.96 -22.28
CA PHE A 40 -2.06 -15.11 -22.39
C PHE A 40 -1.99 -14.07 -21.27
N GLY A 41 -3.12 -13.45 -20.92
CA GLY A 41 -3.20 -12.48 -19.84
C GLY A 41 -2.86 -13.08 -18.48
N ILE A 42 -3.39 -14.26 -18.17
CA ILE A 42 -3.06 -14.98 -16.93
C ILE A 42 -1.58 -15.39 -16.92
N GLY A 43 -1.07 -15.93 -18.02
CA GLY A 43 0.35 -16.31 -18.14
C GLY A 43 1.28 -15.12 -17.93
N LEU A 44 1.02 -14.00 -18.62
CA LEU A 44 1.80 -12.78 -18.51
C LEU A 44 1.71 -12.17 -17.11
N ALA A 45 0.53 -12.16 -16.48
CA ALA A 45 0.34 -11.64 -15.13
C ALA A 45 1.13 -12.44 -14.08
N MET A 46 1.16 -13.77 -14.21
CA MET A 46 1.95 -14.62 -13.31
C MET A 46 3.46 -14.39 -13.48
N VAL A 47 3.93 -14.25 -14.72
CA VAL A 47 5.34 -13.92 -15.00
C VAL A 47 5.71 -12.55 -14.45
N LEU A 48 4.89 -11.53 -14.72
CA LEU A 48 5.11 -10.18 -14.21
C LEU A 48 5.14 -10.18 -12.67
N ARG A 49 4.26 -10.95 -12.01
CA ARG A 49 4.25 -11.07 -10.55
C ARG A 49 5.56 -11.63 -10.01
N VAL A 50 6.10 -12.68 -10.62
CA VAL A 50 7.39 -13.26 -10.20
C VAL A 50 8.53 -12.28 -10.42
N LEU A 51 8.56 -11.59 -11.57
CA LEU A 51 9.55 -10.55 -11.85
C LEU A 51 9.49 -9.39 -10.87
N LEU A 52 8.29 -8.89 -10.59
CA LEU A 52 8.09 -7.77 -9.67
C LEU A 52 8.46 -8.16 -8.24
N LEU A 53 8.10 -9.37 -7.80
CA LEU A 53 8.51 -9.90 -6.50
C LEU A 53 10.04 -10.02 -6.40
N PHE A 54 10.70 -10.53 -7.45
CA PHE A 54 12.16 -10.62 -7.47
C PHE A 54 12.81 -9.24 -7.43
N LEU A 55 12.29 -8.28 -8.19
CA LEU A 55 12.78 -6.90 -8.21
C LEU A 55 12.60 -6.22 -6.84
N ILE A 56 11.43 -6.39 -6.21
CA ILE A 56 11.17 -5.88 -4.85
C ILE A 56 12.10 -6.55 -3.85
N MET A 57 12.30 -7.87 -3.93
CA MET A 57 13.20 -8.61 -3.04
C MET A 57 14.64 -8.09 -3.16
N GLN A 58 15.14 -7.93 -4.38
CA GLN A 58 16.49 -7.39 -4.63
C GLN A 58 16.60 -5.92 -4.18
N ALA A 59 15.58 -5.11 -4.45
CA ALA A 59 15.54 -3.72 -4.01
C ALA A 59 15.59 -3.62 -2.48
N ILE A 60 14.79 -4.43 -1.78
CA ILE A 60 14.79 -4.49 -0.32
C ILE A 60 16.17 -4.91 0.19
N GLN A 61 16.82 -5.92 -0.40
CA GLN A 61 18.18 -6.30 0.00
C GLN A 61 19.20 -5.17 -0.20
N TYR A 62 19.10 -4.43 -1.31
CA TYR A 62 19.96 -3.28 -1.57
C TYR A 62 19.70 -2.12 -0.61
N PHE A 63 18.43 -1.85 -0.29
CA PHE A 63 18.02 -0.85 0.72
C PHE A 63 18.25 -1.33 2.18
N GLN A 64 18.53 -2.62 2.38
CA GLN A 64 18.95 -3.22 3.64
C GLN A 64 20.46 -3.48 3.70
N ALA A 65 21.23 -3.15 2.65
CA ALA A 65 22.69 -3.16 2.71
C ALA A 65 23.18 -1.94 3.53
N PRO A 66 23.95 -2.15 4.61
CA PRO A 66 24.39 -1.05 5.46
C PRO A 66 25.44 -0.22 4.71
N PHE A 67 25.10 1.01 4.32
CA PHE A 67 26.07 1.95 3.74
C PHE A 67 27.08 2.47 4.78
N PHE A 68 26.78 2.31 6.08
CA PHE A 68 27.64 2.68 7.21
C PHE A 68 27.55 1.60 8.29
N SER A 69 28.59 0.78 8.42
CA SER A 69 28.81 -0.06 9.60
C SER A 69 29.71 0.70 10.57
N LEU A 70 29.11 1.38 11.55
CA LEU A 70 29.84 1.85 12.74
C LEU A 70 30.07 0.63 13.65
N ALA A 71 31.03 -0.20 13.29
CA ALA A 71 31.55 -1.24 14.17
C ALA A 71 32.40 -0.57 15.27
N HIS A 72 31.76 -0.12 16.34
CA HIS A 72 32.42 0.09 17.63
C HIS A 72 31.76 -0.85 18.66
N PRO A 73 32.43 -1.93 19.06
CA PRO A 73 31.85 -2.88 19.99
C PRO A 73 31.69 -2.24 21.38
N GLY A 74 30.47 -2.23 21.92
CA GLY A 74 30.23 -2.09 23.35
C GLY A 74 29.49 -0.85 23.88
N VAL A 75 28.97 0.08 23.06
CA VAL A 75 28.19 1.23 23.60
C VAL A 75 26.88 1.50 22.85
N ILE A 76 26.90 1.62 21.51
CA ILE A 76 25.70 1.78 20.67
C ILE A 76 25.97 1.05 19.35
N GLU A 77 25.30 -0.08 19.13
CA GLU A 77 25.30 -0.79 17.85
C GLU A 77 24.06 -0.35 17.06
N GLY A 78 24.27 0.24 15.89
CA GLY A 78 23.17 0.71 15.05
C GLY A 78 23.61 0.86 13.60
N ASP A 79 23.19 -0.09 12.77
CA ASP A 79 23.34 0.03 11.32
C ASP A 79 22.31 1.04 10.80
N PHE A 80 22.76 2.26 10.49
CA PHE A 80 21.88 3.28 9.96
C PHE A 80 21.64 3.02 8.48
N ASN A 81 20.51 2.38 8.20
CA ASN A 81 20.14 2.02 6.84
C ASN A 81 19.10 2.99 6.25
N VAL A 82 19.09 3.09 4.92
CA VAL A 82 18.04 3.78 4.15
C VAL A 82 16.67 3.19 4.51
N HIS A 83 16.57 1.87 4.70
CA HIS A 83 15.36 1.23 5.21
C HIS A 83 14.90 1.78 6.57
N SER A 84 15.82 2.03 7.50
CA SER A 84 15.50 2.58 8.82
C SER A 84 14.97 4.01 8.72
N ALA A 85 15.57 4.84 7.86
CA ALA A 85 15.09 6.20 7.61
C ALA A 85 13.69 6.21 6.97
N VAL A 86 13.47 5.39 5.93
CA VAL A 86 12.16 5.27 5.26
C VAL A 86 11.09 4.73 6.23
N THR A 87 11.43 3.75 7.07
CA THR A 87 10.51 3.18 8.06
C THR A 87 10.13 4.20 9.13
N LEU A 88 11.08 4.99 9.60
CA LEU A 88 10.83 6.03 10.60
C LEU A 88 9.96 7.16 10.04
N VAL A 89 10.28 7.64 8.83
CA VAL A 89 9.48 8.67 8.15
C VAL A 89 8.10 8.15 7.77
N GLY A 90 8.02 6.95 7.19
CA GLY A 90 6.76 6.33 6.81
C GLY A 90 5.86 6.01 8.00
N GLY A 91 6.44 5.50 9.10
CA GLY A 91 5.72 5.25 10.35
C GLY A 91 5.18 6.54 10.97
N ALA A 92 6.00 7.59 11.04
CA ALA A 92 5.55 8.90 11.53
C ALA A 92 4.43 9.50 10.65
N PHE A 93 4.54 9.36 9.33
CA PHE A 93 3.50 9.82 8.39
C PHE A 93 2.16 9.10 8.59
N ILE A 94 2.17 7.78 8.78
CA ILE A 94 0.96 7.00 9.04
C ILE A 94 0.33 7.42 10.38
N ILE A 95 1.12 7.54 11.44
CA ILE A 95 0.63 7.96 12.76
C ILE A 95 -0.02 9.35 12.68
N TYR A 96 0.65 10.29 12.01
CA TYR A 96 0.12 11.64 11.82
C TYR A 96 -1.22 11.63 11.05
N THR A 97 -1.29 10.87 9.96
CA THR A 97 -2.50 10.81 9.12
C THR A 97 -3.65 10.15 9.88
N ALA A 98 -3.39 9.03 10.56
CA ALA A 98 -4.38 8.36 11.39
C ALA A 98 -4.88 9.28 12.53
N MET A 99 -3.98 10.01 13.18
CA MET A 99 -4.36 10.97 14.22
C MET A 99 -5.21 12.13 13.65
N LYS A 100 -4.88 12.63 12.45
CA LYS A 100 -5.67 13.65 11.76
C LYS A 100 -7.05 13.13 11.38
N GLU A 101 -7.16 11.91 10.85
CA GLU A 101 -8.45 11.29 10.50
C GLU A 101 -9.30 11.06 11.75
N ILE A 102 -8.73 10.49 12.81
CA ILE A 102 -9.43 10.28 14.10
C ILE A 102 -9.91 11.61 14.68
N SER A 103 -9.05 12.64 14.70
CA SER A 103 -9.44 13.97 15.18
C SER A 103 -10.54 14.59 14.33
N HIS A 104 -10.52 14.38 13.02
CA HIS A 104 -11.57 14.89 12.13
C HIS A 104 -12.89 14.16 12.35
N MET A 105 -12.87 12.84 12.57
CA MET A 105 -14.09 12.07 12.89
C MET A 105 -14.66 12.47 14.26
N LEU A 106 -13.81 12.69 15.27
CA LEU A 106 -14.24 13.14 16.60
C LEU A 106 -14.80 14.57 16.58
N VAL A 107 -14.20 15.48 15.82
CA VAL A 107 -14.69 16.87 15.72
C VAL A 107 -15.98 16.96 14.90
N VAL A 108 -16.26 16.00 14.01
CA VAL A 108 -17.53 15.95 13.27
C VAL A 108 -18.70 15.51 14.17
N ASP A 109 -18.48 14.65 15.17
CA ASP A 109 -19.53 14.25 16.13
C ASP A 109 -19.96 15.41 17.07
N ASP A 110 -19.07 16.36 17.36
CA ASP A 110 -19.43 17.55 18.16
C ASP A 110 -20.15 18.65 17.35
N LEU A 111 -20.08 18.60 16.01
CA LEU A 111 -20.77 19.58 15.14
C LEU A 111 -22.26 19.26 14.92
N ASP A 112 -22.71 18.03 15.20
CA ASP A 112 -24.13 17.67 15.16
C ASP A 112 -24.91 18.15 16.40
N LEU A 113 -24.23 18.65 17.43
CA LEU A 113 -24.87 19.23 18.63
C LEU A 113 -24.97 20.77 18.62
N GLU A 114 -24.31 21.46 17.69
CA GLU A 114 -24.33 22.94 17.60
C GLU A 114 -24.83 23.51 16.25
N ALA A 115 -25.20 22.65 15.28
CA ALA A 115 -25.67 23.07 13.96
C ALA A 115 -27.11 23.64 13.90
N GLU A 116 -27.68 24.12 15.01
CA GLU A 116 -28.92 24.94 14.99
C GLU A 116 -28.67 26.42 15.35
N SER A 117 -27.43 26.92 15.34
CA SER A 117 -27.21 28.34 15.60
C SER A 117 -25.97 28.93 14.89
N LYS A 118 -26.25 29.50 13.71
CA LYS A 118 -25.62 30.68 13.08
C LYS A 118 -24.24 30.54 12.42
N GLY A 119 -24.25 30.80 11.11
CA GLY A 119 -23.23 31.60 10.43
C GLY A 119 -22.51 30.87 9.30
N GLY A 120 -22.94 31.13 8.06
CA GLY A 120 -22.41 30.51 6.85
C GLY A 120 -20.88 30.55 6.74
N ARG A 121 -20.30 29.40 6.40
CA ARG A 121 -18.85 29.25 6.17
C ARG A 121 -18.40 30.22 5.08
N SER A 122 -17.45 31.08 5.43
CA SER A 122 -16.81 32.02 4.51
C SER A 122 -16.14 31.27 3.36
N VAL A 123 -16.34 31.76 2.14
CA VAL A 123 -15.80 31.26 0.87
C VAL A 123 -14.28 31.06 0.92
N ALA A 124 -13.58 31.81 1.78
CA ALA A 124 -12.15 31.64 2.03
C ALA A 124 -11.77 30.25 2.58
N MET A 125 -12.65 29.61 3.36
CA MET A 125 -12.42 28.27 3.90
C MET A 125 -12.66 27.18 2.85
N ALA A 126 -13.54 27.42 1.87
CA ALA A 126 -13.82 26.50 0.77
C ALA A 126 -12.68 26.43 -0.24
N ILE A 127 -11.96 27.54 -0.46
CA ILE A 127 -10.80 27.60 -1.35
C ILE A 127 -9.58 26.87 -0.77
N LEU A 128 -9.48 26.77 0.56
CA LEU A 128 -8.39 26.09 1.25
C LEU A 128 -8.48 24.54 1.20
N TRP A 129 -9.63 24.01 0.78
CA TRP A 129 -9.91 22.57 0.67
C TRP A 129 -9.86 22.04 -0.78
N ILE A 130 -9.64 22.93 -1.76
CA ILE A 130 -9.30 22.57 -3.15
C ILE A 130 -7.77 22.52 -3.25
#